data_AF-A0A4W6EY39-F1
#
_entry.id   AF-A0A4W6EY39-F1
#
_cell.length_a   1.000
_cell.length_b   1.000
_cell.length_c   1.000
_cell.angle_alpha   90.00
_cell.angle_beta   90.00
_cell.angle_gamma   90.00
#
_symmetry.space_group_name_H-M   'P 1'
#
loop_
_entity.id
_entity.type
_entity.pdbx_description
1 polymer ?
#
loop_
_entity_poly.entity_id
_entity_poly.type
_entity_poly.pdbx_seq_one_letter_code
_entity_poly.pdbx_strand_id
1 'polypeptide(L)' 'MACKRGALIVLEGVDKALQQSGRPAEMMRFPDRTTTIGKLISAYLEKKSDLEDHTVHLLFSANRWELV' A
#
# COMPACT_ATOMS: atom_id res chain seq x y z
N MET A 1 21.22 3.40 26.50
CA MET A 1 20.96 2.19 25.68
C MET A 1 20.25 2.65 24.42
N ALA A 2 20.79 2.36 23.23
CA ALA A 2 20.11 2.70 21.98
C ALA A 2 18.92 1.76 21.76
N CYS A 3 17.70 2.30 21.72
CA CYS A 3 16.52 1.54 21.33
C CYS A 3 16.68 1.11 19.86
N LYS A 4 16.54 -0.19 19.56
CA LYS A 4 16.66 -0.69 18.18
C LYS A 4 15.32 -0.51 17.47
N ARG A 5 15.34 0.16 16.31
CA ARG A 5 14.17 0.31 15.43
C ARG A 5 13.72 -1.05 14.87
N GLY A 6 12.43 -1.16 14.54
CA GLY A 6 11.89 -2.29 13.78
C GLY A 6 12.46 -2.37 12.37
N ALA A 7 12.21 -3.50 11.69
CA ALA A 7 12.54 -3.70 10.29
C ALA A 7 11.31 -3.45 9.41
N LEU A 8 11.50 -2.76 8.29
CA LEU A 8 10.50 -2.68 7.21
C LEU A 8 10.77 -3.82 6.23
N ILE A 9 9.83 -4.76 6.11
CA ILE A 9 9.92 -5.91 5.21
C ILE A 9 8.89 -5.71 4.11
N VAL A 10 9.34 -5.67 2.86
CA VAL A 10 8.48 -5.55 1.69
C VAL A 10 8.32 -6.93 1.06
N LEU A 11 7.06 -7.35 0.91
CA LEU A 11 6.69 -8.54 0.16
C LEU A 11 6.10 -8.08 -1.19
N GLU A 12 6.77 -8.45 -2.27
CA GLU A 12 6.30 -8.22 -3.64
C GLU A 12 5.80 -9.54 -4.26
N GLY A 13 4.84 -9.45 -5.20
CA GLY A 13 4.25 -10.64 -5.84
C GLY A 13 3.03 -11.20 -5.10
N VAL A 14 2.68 -12.47 -5.38
CA VAL A 14 1.41 -13.10 -4.93
C VAL A 14 1.52 -13.74 -3.52
N ASP A 15 2.69 -13.68 -2.89
CA ASP A 15 2.96 -14.42 -1.66
C ASP A 15 2.34 -13.74 -0.41
N LYS A 16 1.56 -14.51 0.36
CA LYS A 16 0.80 -14.04 1.54
C LYS A 16 1.30 -14.60 2.88
N ALA A 17 2.59 -14.88 3.03
CA ALA A 17 3.09 -15.68 4.15
C ALA A 17 4.06 -14.93 5.10
N LEU A 18 3.54 -14.17 6.07
CA LEU A 18 4.37 -13.66 7.20
C LEU A 18 3.71 -13.60 8.59
N GLN A 19 2.42 -13.94 8.75
CA GLN A 19 1.72 -13.73 10.03
C GLN A 19 1.98 -14.78 11.12
N GLN A 20 2.81 -15.81 10.88
CA GLN A 20 2.88 -16.98 11.79
C GLN A 20 3.97 -16.93 12.88
N SER A 21 4.74 -15.84 13.01
CA SER A 21 5.95 -15.85 13.87
C SER A 21 5.82 -15.25 15.28
N GLY A 22 4.63 -14.84 15.74
CA GLY A 22 4.41 -14.38 17.12
C GLY A 22 5.18 -13.11 17.53
N ARG A 23 5.80 -12.41 16.57
CA ARG A 23 6.53 -11.15 16.78
C ARG A 23 5.58 -9.95 16.61
N PRO A 24 5.78 -8.84 17.35
CA PRO A 24 5.07 -7.60 17.07
C PRO A 24 5.34 -7.15 15.63
N ALA A 25 4.28 -7.10 14.83
CA ALA A 25 4.36 -6.73 13.42
C ALA A 25 3.05 -6.05 13.01
N GLU A 26 3.17 -5.00 12.20
CA GLU A 26 2.05 -4.31 11.59
C GLU A 26 2.03 -4.62 10.09
N MET A 27 0.84 -4.86 9.55
CA MET A 27 0.66 -5.15 8.13
C MET A 27 0.24 -3.88 7.40
N MET A 28 1.03 -3.47 6.42
CA MET A 28 0.67 -2.42 5.46
C MET A 28 0.41 -3.06 4.10
N ARG A 29 -0.64 -2.61 3.40
CA ARG A 29 -1.01 -3.10 2.06
C ARG A 29 -1.17 -1.93 1.11
N PHE A 30 -0.65 -2.07 -0.10
CA PHE A 30 -0.78 -1.06 -1.15
C PHE A 30 -1.48 -1.63 -2.38
N PRO A 31 -2.32 -0.82 -3.07
CA PRO A 31 -2.80 0.50 -2.64
C PRO A 31 -3.74 0.37 -1.43
N ASP A 32 -3.67 1.32 -0.49
CA ASP A 32 -4.70 1.43 0.56
C ASP A 32 -5.95 2.04 -0.07
N ARG A 33 -6.96 1.20 -0.32
CA ARG A 33 -8.22 1.58 -0.96
C ARG A 33 -9.21 2.31 -0.03
N THR A 34 -8.88 2.49 1.24
CA THR A 34 -9.76 3.16 2.21
C THR A 34 -9.66 4.68 2.12
N THR A 35 -8.52 5.21 1.67
CA THR A 35 -8.27 6.64 1.50
C THR A 35 -9.00 7.22 0.28
N THR A 36 -9.07 8.54 0.19
CA THR A 36 -9.67 9.22 -0.98
C THR A 36 -8.91 8.89 -2.26
N ILE A 37 -7.57 8.89 -2.23
CA ILE A 37 -6.73 8.52 -3.38
C ILE A 37 -6.93 7.03 -3.70
N GLY A 38 -6.97 6.18 -2.67
CA GLY A 38 -7.26 4.76 -2.77
C GLY A 38 -8.57 4.44 -3.48
N LYS A 39 -9.62 5.20 -3.19
CA LYS A 39 -10.93 5.07 -3.87
C LYS A 39 -10.85 5.43 -5.34
N LEU A 40 -10.09 6.48 -5.71
CA LEU A 40 -9.86 6.84 -7.12
C LEU A 40 -9.11 5.74 -7.86
N ILE A 41 -8.06 5.18 -7.26
CA ILE A 41 -7.34 4.03 -7.81
C ILE A 41 -8.27 2.81 -7.96
N SER A 42 -9.13 2.53 -6.98
CA SER A 42 -10.07 1.40 -7.07
C SER A 42 -11.07 1.59 -8.21
N ALA A 43 -11.59 2.79 -8.40
CA ALA A 43 -12.51 3.09 -9.50
C ALA A 43 -11.85 2.90 -10.88
N TYR A 44 -10.58 3.31 -11.03
CA TYR A 44 -9.81 3.07 -12.25
C TYR A 44 -9.59 1.57 -12.50
N LEU A 45 -9.15 0.81 -11.49
CA LEU A 45 -8.92 -0.64 -11.61
C LEU A 45 -10.21 -1.41 -11.92
N GLU A 46 -11.35 -0.94 -11.42
CA GLU A 46 -12.68 -1.51 -11.69
C GLU A 46 -13.26 -1.03 -13.03
N LYS A 47 -12.53 -0.23 -13.80
CA LYS A 47 -12.96 0.37 -15.08
C LYS A 47 -14.24 1.21 -14.95
N LYS A 48 -14.48 1.78 -13.77
CA LYS A 48 -15.63 2.65 -13.46
C LYS A 48 -15.35 4.12 -13.77
N SER A 49 -14.09 4.49 -13.91
CA SER A 49 -13.64 5.83 -14.28
C SER A 49 -12.58 5.74 -15.36
N ASP A 50 -12.69 6.59 -16.38
CA ASP A 50 -11.65 6.75 -17.38
C ASP A 50 -10.65 7.79 -16.86
N LEU A 51 -9.47 7.32 -16.46
CA LEU A 51 -8.39 8.15 -15.95
C LEU A 51 -7.16 7.88 -16.79
N GLU A 52 -6.39 8.93 -17.05
CA GLU A 52 -5.20 8.84 -17.86
C GLU A 52 -4.09 8.03 -17.14
N ASP A 53 -3.36 7.20 -17.90
CA ASP A 53 -2.44 6.18 -17.34
C ASP A 53 -1.26 6.80 -16.57
N HIS A 54 -0.75 7.95 -17.00
CA HIS A 54 0.27 8.67 -16.23
C HIS A 54 -0.31 9.23 -14.93
N THR A 55 -1.55 9.72 -14.96
CA THR A 55 -2.25 10.22 -13.77
C THR A 55 -2.45 9.12 -12.73
N VAL A 56 -2.94 7.94 -13.11
CA VAL A 56 -3.12 6.84 -12.14
C VAL A 56 -1.78 6.38 -11.55
N HIS A 57 -0.70 6.38 -12.34
CA HIS A 57 0.64 6.03 -11.85
C HIS A 57 1.10 6.99 -10.73
N LEU A 58 0.85 8.29 -10.89
CA LEU A 58 1.14 9.28 -9.86
C LEU A 58 0.25 9.10 -8.63
N LEU A 59 -1.02 8.73 -8.79
CA LEU A 59 -1.91 8.43 -7.67
C LEU A 59 -1.43 7.23 -6.85
N PHE A 60 -0.91 6.17 -7.48
CA PHE A 60 -0.29 5.06 -6.76
C PHE A 60 0.92 5.50 -5.93
N SER A 61 1.71 6.44 -6.43
CA SER A 61 2.82 7.03 -5.67
C SER A 61 2.29 7.86 -4.49
N ALA A 62 1.30 8.72 -4.74
CA ALA A 62 0.69 9.57 -3.72
C ALA A 62 0.01 8.78 -2.59
N ASN A 63 -0.64 7.65 -2.91
CA ASN A 63 -1.27 6.76 -1.94
C ASN A 63 -0.28 6.12 -0.94
N ARG A 64 1.00 6.00 -1.31
CA ARG A 64 2.06 5.57 -0.39
C ARG A 64 2.52 6.71 0.51
N TRP A 65 2.65 7.91 -0.06
CA TRP A 65 3.10 9.11 0.64
C TRP A 65 2.07 9.66 1.64
N GLU A 66 0.77 9.38 1.47
CA GLU A 66 -0.25 9.87 2.40
C GLU A 66 -0.31 9.10 3.74
N LEU A 67 0.38 7.95 3.86
CA LEU A 67 0.43 7.14 5.09
C LEU A 67 1.56 7.55 6.06
N VAL A 68 2.16 8.72 5.84
CA VAL A 68 3.26 9.29 6.67
C VAL A 68 2.72 9.93 7.94
#